data_AF-A0A2V3Y166-F1
#
_entry.id   AF-A0A2V3Y166-F1
#
_cell.length_a   1.000
_cell.length_b   1.000
_cell.length_c   1.000
_cell.angle_alpha   90.00
_cell.angle_beta   90.00
_cell.angle_gamma   90.00
#
_symmetry.space_group_name_H-M   'P 1'
#
loop_
_entity.id
_entity.type
_entity.pdbx_description
1 polymer ?
#
loop_
_entity_poly.entity_id
_entity_poly.type
_entity_poly.pdbx_seq_one_letter_code
_entity_poly.pdbx_strand_id
1 'polypeptide(L)' 'MKRLVILSLLKTLFITVGSSLLYILYGLISNNPFKITLEFEIIFFLGVFFTSLIEYVWQNRKK' A
#
# COMPACT_ATOMS: atom_id res chain seq x y z
N MET A 1 17.06 9.89 6.59
CA MET A 1 15.71 10.10 6.01
C MET A 1 15.51 9.40 4.67
N LYS A 2 16.35 9.61 3.65
CA LYS A 2 16.19 8.98 2.31
C LYS A 2 15.94 7.47 2.34
N ARG A 3 16.73 6.73 3.13
CA ARG A 3 16.55 5.27 3.31
C ARG A 3 15.19 4.88 3.92
N LEU A 4 14.70 5.65 4.90
CA LEU A 4 13.40 5.39 5.53
C LEU A 4 12.26 5.63 4.54
N VAL A 5 12.34 6.72 3.77
CA VAL A 5 11.35 7.03 2.73
C VAL A 5 11.31 5.91 1.68
N ILE A 6 12.47 5.45 1.20
CA ILE A 6 12.55 4.35 0.21
C ILE A 6 11.99 3.04 0.77
N LEU A 7 12.29 2.68 2.02
CA LEU A 7 11.74 1.49 2.67
C LEU A 7 10.22 1.58 2.83
N SER A 8 9.71 2.73 3.26
CA SER A 8 8.28 3.00 3.40
C SER A 8 7.59 2.88 2.04
N LEU A 9 8.19 3.45 1.00
CA LEU A 9 7.66 3.42 -0.36
C LEU A 9 7.64 2.00 -0.92
N LEU A 10 8.71 1.23 -0.75
CA LEU A 10 8.78 -0.16 -1.19
C LEU A 10 7.73 -1.04 -0.49
N LYS A 11 7.60 -0.90 0.85
CA LYS A 11 6.60 -1.63 1.63
C LYS A 11 5.18 -1.27 1.20
N THR A 12 4.92 0.02 0.98
CA THR A 12 3.62 0.50 0.49
C THR A 12 3.32 -0.08 -0.87
N LEU A 13 4.24 0.03 -1.83
CA LEU A 13 4.07 -0.43 -3.21
C LEU A 13 3.79 -1.94 -3.26
N PHE A 14 4.46 -2.72 -2.43
CA PHE A 14 4.18 -4.16 -2.29
C PHE A 14 2.76 -4.42 -1.79
N ILE A 15 2.31 -3.69 -0.76
CA ILE A 15 0.96 -3.82 -0.20
C ILE A 15 -0.10 -3.41 -1.23
N THR A 16 0.05 -2.26 -1.90
CA THR A 16 -0.94 -1.81 -2.89
C THR A 16 -1.02 -2.73 -4.09
N VAL A 17 0.12 -3.13 -4.66
CA VAL A 17 0.12 -4.05 -5.82
C VAL A 17 -0.46 -5.41 -5.42
N GLY A 18 -0.09 -5.94 -4.24
CA GLY A 18 -0.66 -7.17 -3.71
C GLY A 18 -2.18 -7.08 -3.50
N SER A 19 -2.65 -5.97 -2.94
CA SER A 19 -4.08 -5.72 -2.74
C SER A 19 -4.83 -5.66 -4.06
N SER A 20 -4.31 -4.91 -5.04
CA SER A 20 -4.92 -4.75 -6.36
C SER A 20 -5.01 -6.10 -7.11
N LEU A 21 -3.98 -6.94 -7.02
CA LEU A 21 -4.01 -8.33 -7.52
C LEU A 21 -5.11 -9.16 -6.85
N LEU A 22 -5.27 -9.07 -5.53
CA LEU A 22 -6.34 -9.78 -4.82
C LEU A 22 -7.73 -9.33 -5.27
N TYR A 23 -7.94 -8.03 -5.49
CA TYR A 23 -9.21 -7.52 -6.00
C TYR A 23 -9.52 -7.99 -7.43
N ILE A 24 -8.50 -8.06 -8.29
CA ILE A 24 -8.64 -8.61 -9.65
C ILE A 24 -9.00 -10.10 -9.60
N LEU A 25 -8.28 -10.88 -8.78
CA LEU A 25 -8.56 -12.32 -8.60
C LEU A 25 -9.95 -12.55 -8.03
N TYR A 26 -10.37 -11.75 -7.04
CA TYR A 26 -11.71 -11.82 -6.48
C TYR A 26 -12.78 -11.49 -7.52
N GLY A 27 -12.57 -10.46 -8.34
CA GLY A 27 -13.49 -10.11 -9.42
C GLY A 27 -13.61 -11.22 -10.48
N LEU A 28 -12.49 -11.91 -10.77
CA LEU A 28 -12.47 -13.05 -11.67
C LEU A 28 -13.25 -14.24 -11.10
N ILE A 29 -13.02 -14.59 -9.83
CA ILE A 29 -13.69 -15.73 -9.17
C ILE A 29 -15.19 -15.48 -8.99
N SER A 30 -15.57 -14.25 -8.62
CA SER A 30 -16.98 -13.85 -8.42
C SER A 30 -17.72 -13.59 -9.73
N ASN A 31 -17.04 -13.66 -10.87
CA ASN A 31 -17.54 -13.30 -12.20
C ASN A 31 -18.16 -11.89 -12.22
N ASN A 32 -17.70 -11.00 -11.33
CA ASN A 32 -18.14 -9.63 -11.18
C ASN A 32 -16.89 -8.73 -11.12
N PRO A 33 -16.57 -8.00 -12.21
CA PRO A 33 -15.34 -7.22 -12.27
C PRO A 33 -15.36 -6.13 -11.20
N PHE A 34 -14.45 -6.25 -10.24
CA PHE A 34 -14.31 -5.29 -9.16
C PHE A 34 -13.72 -3.99 -9.72
N LYS A 35 -14.54 -2.95 -9.88
CA LYS A 35 -14.08 -1.63 -10.30
C LYS A 35 -13.50 -0.88 -9.11
N ILE A 36 -12.18 -0.85 -9.02
CA ILE A 36 -11.48 0.08 -8.14
C ILE A 36 -11.35 1.41 -8.85
N THR A 37 -11.84 2.47 -8.21
CA THR A 37 -11.64 3.84 -8.67
C THR A 37 -10.22 4.27 -8.32
N LEU A 38 -9.56 4.96 -9.26
CA LEU A 38 -8.20 5.47 -9.09
C LEU A 38 -8.05 6.34 -7.82
N GLU A 39 -9.10 7.10 -7.47
CA GLU A 39 -9.19 7.90 -6.24
C GLU A 39 -9.04 7.06 -4.97
N PHE A 40 -9.72 5.92 -4.90
CA PHE A 40 -9.65 5.01 -3.76
C PHE A 40 -8.25 4.40 -3.64
N GLU A 41 -7.64 4.02 -4.76
CA GLU A 41 -6.28 3.48 -4.80
C GLU A 41 -5.25 4.51 -4.31
N ILE A 42 -5.40 5.79 -4.68
CA ILE A 42 -4.54 6.88 -4.21
C ILE A 42 -4.68 7.09 -2.69
N ILE A 43 -5.93 7.12 -2.18
CA ILE A 43 -6.19 7.30 -0.74
C ILE A 43 -5.61 6.13 0.05
N PHE A 44 -5.84 4.90 -0.42
CA PHE A 44 -5.30 3.69 0.19
C PHE A 44 -3.77 3.68 0.18
N PHE A 45 -3.15 4.03 -0.95
CA PHE A 45 -1.70 4.16 -1.07
C PHE A 45 -1.12 5.17 -0.07
N LEU A 46 -1.71 6.38 0.01
CA LEU A 46 -1.27 7.41 0.94
C LEU A 46 -1.40 6.95 2.40
N GLY A 47 -2.52 6.30 2.75
CA GLY A 47 -2.74 5.78 4.10
C GLY A 47 -1.68 4.75 4.51
N VAL A 48 -1.39 3.79 3.63
CA VAL A 48 -0.34 2.78 3.87
C VAL A 48 1.05 3.42 3.90
N PHE A 49 1.30 4.41 3.05
CA PHE A 49 2.57 5.13 3.01
C PHE A 49 2.87 5.87 4.30
N PHE A 50 1.93 6.69 4.79
CA PHE A 50 2.13 7.45 6.03
C PHE A 50 2.26 6.55 7.24
N THR A 51 1.44 5.50 7.35
CA THR A 51 1.54 4.53 8.46
C THR A 51 2.89 3.81 8.43
N SER A 52 3.33 3.36 7.26
CA SER A 52 4.64 2.72 7.10
C SER A 52 5.79 3.68 7.39
N LEU A 53 5.68 4.96 7.01
CA LEU A 53 6.70 5.98 7.27
C LEU A 53 6.81 6.28 8.77
N ILE A 54 5.67 6.43 9.46
CA ILE A 54 5.64 6.62 10.92
C ILE A 54 6.26 5.41 11.62
N GLU A 55 5.92 4.20 11.20
CA GLU A 55 6.47 2.95 11.74
C GLU A 55 8.00 2.92 11.62
N TYR A 56 8.54 3.18 10.43
CA TYR A 56 9.99 3.18 10.21
C TYR A 56 10.71 4.31 10.96
N VAL A 57 10.11 5.51 11.04
CA VAL A 57 10.66 6.62 11.83
C VAL A 57 10.66 6.27 13.32
N TRP A 58 9.60 5.64 13.81
CA TRP A 58 9.49 5.20 15.21
C TRP A 58 10.50 4.11 15.55
N GLN A 59 10.66 3.10 14.70
CA GLN A 59 11.68 2.06 14.86
C GLN A 59 13.09 2.63 14.84
N ASN A 60 13.37 3.63 13.98
CA ASN A 60 14.66 4.29 13.93
C ASN A 60 14.94 5.17 15.16
N ARG A 61 13.92 5.65 15.89
CA ARG A 61 14.09 6.40 17.14
C ARG A 61 14.31 5.50 18.37
N LYS A 62 13.89 4.24 18.29
CA LYS A 62 14.09 3.24 19.35
C LYS A 62 15.43 2.50 19.24
N LYS A 63 16.16 2.69 18.15
CA LYS A 63 17.51 2.21 17.90
C LYS A 63 18.51 3.28 18.29
#